data_AF-A0A2V4A109-F1
#
_entry.id   AF-A0A2V4A109-F1
#
_cell.length_a   1.000
_cell.length_b   1.000
_cell.length_c   1.000
_cell.angle_alpha   90.00
_cell.angle_beta   90.00
_cell.angle_gamma   90.00
#
_symmetry.space_group_name_H-M   'P 1'
#
loop_
_entity.id
_entity.type
_entity.pdbx_description
1 polymer ?
#
loop_
_entity_poly.entity_id
_entity_poly.type
_entity_poly.pdbx_seq_one_letter_code
_entity_poly.pdbx_strand_id
1 'polypeptide(L)'
;IHLILLGVGAFLLVFKALYFGGVYDTWAPGGGDVRKITNLTLSPSVIFGYLLKSPFGGEGWIVSVDDLEDIIGGHVWLGSICILGGIWHILTKPFAWARRALVWSGEAYLSYSLAALSIFGFIACCFVWFNNTAYPSEFYGPTGPEASQAQAFTFL
;
A
#
# COMPACT_ATOMS: atom_id res chain seq x y z
N ILE A 1 5.61 1.42 -20.74
CA ILE A 1 6.31 0.15 -20.43
C ILE A 1 6.46 -0.05 -18.92
N HIS A 2 7.23 0.77 -18.19
CA HIS A 2 7.48 0.56 -16.75
C HIS A 2 6.22 0.42 -15.89
N LEU A 3 5.16 1.19 -16.15
CA LEU A 3 3.88 1.04 -15.46
C LEU A 3 3.27 -0.36 -15.58
N ILE A 4 3.38 -1.00 -16.76
CA ILE A 4 2.89 -2.37 -16.96
C ILE A 4 3.73 -3.35 -16.11
N LEU A 5 5.05 -3.17 -16.06
CA LEU A 5 5.94 -4.00 -15.25
C LEU A 5 5.62 -3.86 -13.75
N LEU A 6 5.40 -2.64 -13.27
CA LEU A 6 4.96 -2.39 -11.89
C LEU A 6 3.60 -3.03 -11.60
N GLY A 7 2.66 -2.94 -12.55
CA GLY A 7 1.34 -3.56 -12.41
C GLY A 7 1.40 -5.09 -12.34
N VAL A 8 2.26 -5.72 -13.16
CA VAL A 8 2.56 -7.16 -13.05
C VAL A 8 3.15 -7.47 -11.68
N GLY A 9 4.08 -6.66 -11.19
CA GLY A 9 4.65 -6.79 -9.84
C GLY A 9 3.59 -6.78 -8.73
N ALA A 10 2.61 -5.88 -8.80
CA ALA A 10 1.48 -5.85 -7.86
C ALA A 10 0.65 -7.15 -7.91
N PHE A 11 0.37 -7.66 -9.12
CA PHE A 11 -0.33 -8.94 -9.28
C PHE A 11 0.45 -10.16 -8.80
N LEU A 12 1.79 -10.12 -8.79
CA LEU A 12 2.58 -11.21 -8.21
C LEU A 12 2.28 -11.38 -6.71
N LEU A 13 2.13 -10.28 -5.96
CA LEU A 13 1.70 -10.34 -4.56
C LEU A 13 0.28 -10.91 -4.43
N VAL A 14 -0.65 -10.48 -5.29
CA VAL A 14 -2.01 -11.02 -5.32
C VAL A 14 -2.00 -12.52 -5.55
N PHE A 15 -1.22 -13.00 -6.53
CA PHE A 15 -1.12 -14.43 -6.80
C PHE A 15 -0.48 -15.20 -5.64
N LYS A 16 0.51 -14.60 -4.95
CA LYS A 16 1.09 -15.19 -3.74
C LYS A 16 0.04 -15.42 -2.65
N ALA A 17 -0.79 -14.40 -2.40
CA ALA A 17 -1.82 -14.43 -1.36
C ALA A 17 -3.00 -15.37 -1.68
N LEU A 18 -3.42 -15.44 -2.95
CA LEU A 18 -4.56 -16.27 -3.36
C LEU A 18 -4.18 -17.74 -3.59
N TYR A 19 -3.09 -17.97 -4.33
CA TYR A 19 -2.82 -19.29 -4.93
C TYR A 19 -1.60 -19.97 -4.30
N PHE A 20 -0.53 -19.22 -4.05
CA PHE A 20 0.77 -19.79 -3.63
C PHE A 20 0.96 -19.77 -2.10
N GLY A 21 0.08 -20.46 -1.39
CA GLY A 21 0.24 -20.72 0.05
C GLY A 21 -0.14 -19.58 0.99
N GLY A 22 -0.56 -18.41 0.49
CA GLY A 22 -1.06 -17.33 1.33
C GLY A 22 0.00 -16.36 1.85
N VAL A 23 -0.35 -15.54 2.82
CA VAL A 23 0.57 -14.61 3.52
C VAL A 23 0.33 -14.71 5.02
N TYR A 24 1.28 -14.21 5.82
CA TYR A 24 1.13 -14.21 7.28
C TYR A 24 0.06 -13.21 7.70
N ASP A 25 -0.87 -13.65 8.53
CA ASP A 25 -1.91 -12.83 9.15
C ASP A 25 -1.72 -12.83 10.67
N THR A 26 -1.34 -11.68 11.24
CA THR A 26 -1.27 -11.51 12.70
C THR A 26 -2.66 -11.56 13.35
N TRP A 27 -3.71 -11.26 12.60
CA TRP A 27 -5.10 -11.23 13.06
C TRP A 27 -5.83 -12.57 12.90
N ALA A 28 -5.12 -13.65 12.56
CA ALA A 28 -5.73 -14.96 12.43
C ALA A 28 -6.35 -15.42 13.78
N PRO A 29 -7.53 -16.08 13.75
CA PRO A 29 -8.16 -16.55 14.98
C PRO A 29 -7.29 -17.58 15.72
N GLY A 30 -6.93 -17.27 16.96
CA GLY A 30 -6.09 -18.14 17.79
C GLY A 30 -4.59 -17.78 17.80
N GLY A 31 -4.20 -16.67 17.15
CA GLY A 31 -2.82 -16.21 17.04
C GLY A 31 -2.36 -16.21 15.59
N GLY A 32 -1.32 -15.43 15.28
CA GLY A 32 -0.91 -15.21 13.91
C GLY A 32 -0.47 -16.48 13.17
N ASP A 33 -0.92 -16.63 11.92
CA ASP A 33 -0.64 -17.80 11.08
C ASP A 33 -0.64 -17.43 9.59
N VAL A 34 -0.04 -18.28 8.76
CA VAL A 34 -0.07 -18.14 7.30
C VAL A 34 -1.39 -18.65 6.76
N ARG A 35 -2.17 -17.78 6.10
CA ARG A 35 -3.42 -18.17 5.46
C ARG A 35 -3.54 -17.65 4.03
N LYS A 36 -4.29 -18.40 3.23
CA LYS A 36 -4.73 -17.94 1.90
C LYS A 36 -5.83 -16.90 2.07
N ILE A 37 -5.79 -15.86 1.23
CA ILE A 37 -6.86 -14.88 1.15
C ILE A 37 -7.85 -15.38 0.11
N THR A 38 -9.13 -15.49 0.48
CA THR A 38 -10.16 -16.06 -0.41
C THR A 38 -11.24 -15.05 -0.77
N ASN A 39 -11.49 -14.06 0.09
CA ASN A 39 -12.53 -13.05 -0.09
C ASN A 39 -11.89 -11.66 -0.16
N LEU A 40 -11.47 -11.23 -1.34
CA LEU A 40 -10.84 -9.92 -1.50
C LEU A 40 -11.85 -8.77 -1.39
N THR A 41 -11.43 -7.69 -0.74
CA THR A 41 -12.18 -6.43 -0.80
C THR A 41 -11.91 -5.74 -2.13
N LEU A 42 -12.87 -5.88 -3.04
CA LEU A 42 -12.84 -5.19 -4.34
C LEU A 42 -13.77 -3.97 -4.38
N SER A 43 -14.46 -3.67 -3.28
CA SER A 43 -15.34 -2.52 -3.19
C SER A 43 -14.54 -1.21 -3.35
N PRO A 44 -14.81 -0.40 -4.39
CA PRO A 44 -14.09 0.86 -4.59
C PRO A 44 -14.27 1.83 -3.41
N SER A 45 -15.44 1.83 -2.77
CA SER A 45 -15.73 2.75 -1.67
C SER A 45 -14.83 2.50 -0.46
N VAL A 46 -14.46 1.25 -0.22
CA VAL A 46 -13.55 0.87 0.87
C VAL A 46 -12.11 1.24 0.48
N ILE A 47 -11.64 0.70 -0.65
CA ILE A 47 -10.25 0.87 -1.11
C ILE A 47 -9.88 2.34 -1.32
N PHE A 48 -10.71 3.09 -2.06
CA PHE A 48 -10.46 4.53 -2.25
C PHE A 48 -10.88 5.36 -1.02
N GLY A 49 -11.68 4.79 -0.11
CA GLY A 49 -12.02 5.39 1.17
C GLY A 49 -10.78 5.66 2.03
N TYR A 50 -9.84 4.70 2.10
CA TYR A 50 -8.57 4.88 2.81
C TYR A 50 -7.78 6.11 2.34
N LEU A 51 -7.79 6.40 1.03
CA LEU A 51 -7.07 7.55 0.47
C LEU A 51 -7.65 8.90 0.90
N LEU A 52 -8.92 8.92 1.32
CA LEU A 52 -9.64 10.12 1.75
C LEU A 52 -9.68 10.28 3.28
N LYS A 53 -9.16 9.31 4.05
CA LYS A 53 -9.07 9.39 5.51
C LYS A 53 -8.11 10.49 5.95
N SER A 54 -8.40 11.08 7.09
CA SER A 54 -7.52 12.04 7.75
C SER A 54 -6.19 11.39 8.16
N PRO A 55 -5.03 12.06 8.02
CA PRO A 55 -3.75 11.54 8.48
C PRO A 55 -3.50 11.72 9.98
N PHE A 56 -4.45 12.31 10.72
CA PHE A 56 -4.31 12.58 12.16
C PHE A 56 -4.66 11.34 13.01
N GLY A 57 -4.34 11.43 14.30
CA GLY A 57 -4.57 10.36 15.27
C GLY A 57 -6.03 9.90 15.30
N GLY A 58 -6.23 8.58 15.41
CA GLY A 58 -7.55 7.93 15.34
C GLY A 58 -8.01 7.56 13.93
N GLU A 59 -7.49 8.20 12.88
CA GLU A 59 -7.86 7.94 11.49
C GLU A 59 -6.73 7.29 10.69
N GLY A 60 -5.53 7.89 10.70
CA GLY A 60 -4.30 7.26 10.21
C GLY A 60 -4.17 7.08 8.69
N TRP A 61 -4.94 7.79 7.87
CA TRP A 61 -4.90 7.70 6.39
C TRP A 61 -4.79 6.24 5.89
N ILE A 62 -3.93 5.93 4.90
CA ILE A 62 -3.68 4.56 4.43
C ILE A 62 -2.90 3.68 5.41
N VAL A 63 -2.24 4.27 6.41
CA VAL A 63 -1.49 3.53 7.45
C VAL A 63 -2.45 2.76 8.36
N SER A 64 -3.74 3.10 8.34
CA SER A 64 -4.78 2.46 9.15
C SER A 64 -5.32 1.14 8.60
N VAL A 65 -4.79 0.62 7.50
CA VAL A 65 -5.25 -0.67 6.95
C VAL A 65 -5.01 -1.80 7.94
N ASP A 66 -6.07 -2.53 8.27
CA ASP A 66 -6.13 -3.43 9.43
C ASP A 66 -6.42 -4.89 9.06
N ASP A 67 -6.67 -5.20 7.78
CA ASP A 67 -6.80 -6.58 7.31
C ASP A 67 -6.07 -6.84 5.98
N LEU A 68 -5.89 -8.13 5.68
CA LEU A 68 -5.17 -8.58 4.49
C LEU A 68 -6.05 -8.54 3.23
N GLU A 69 -7.36 -8.69 3.40
CA GLU A 69 -8.34 -8.61 2.33
C GLU A 69 -8.28 -7.25 1.60
N ASP A 70 -8.11 -6.17 2.35
CA ASP A 70 -7.99 -4.80 1.88
C ASP A 70 -6.60 -4.52 1.33
N ILE A 71 -5.53 -5.04 1.95
CA ILE A 71 -4.17 -4.94 1.40
C ILE A 71 -4.11 -5.60 0.02
N ILE A 72 -4.54 -6.86 -0.10
CA ILE A 72 -4.48 -7.59 -1.36
C ILE A 72 -5.49 -7.02 -2.37
N GLY A 73 -6.68 -6.62 -1.93
CA GLY A 73 -7.68 -5.93 -2.75
C GLY A 73 -7.15 -4.61 -3.34
N GLY A 74 -6.46 -3.81 -2.53
CA GLY A 74 -5.78 -2.59 -2.97
C GLY A 74 -4.73 -2.84 -4.05
N HIS A 75 -3.97 -3.95 -3.94
CA HIS A 75 -2.99 -4.34 -4.96
C HIS A 75 -3.63 -4.81 -6.27
N VAL A 76 -4.85 -5.38 -6.24
CA VAL A 76 -5.62 -5.66 -7.46
C VAL A 76 -5.98 -4.37 -8.18
N TRP A 77 -6.47 -3.37 -7.45
CA TRP A 77 -6.77 -2.05 -8.00
C TRP A 77 -5.53 -1.36 -8.56
N LEU A 78 -4.44 -1.32 -7.78
CA LEU A 78 -3.18 -0.72 -8.20
C LEU A 78 -2.61 -1.40 -9.46
N GLY A 79 -2.57 -2.73 -9.47
CA GLY A 79 -2.09 -3.52 -10.61
C GLY A 79 -2.89 -3.20 -11.88
N SER A 80 -4.21 -3.15 -11.76
CA SER A 80 -5.12 -2.81 -12.88
C SER A 80 -4.89 -1.39 -13.38
N ILE A 81 -4.81 -0.40 -12.49
CA ILE A 81 -4.58 1.01 -12.84
C ILE A 81 -3.22 1.18 -13.52
N CYS A 82 -2.17 0.54 -13.01
CA CYS A 82 -0.83 0.61 -13.58
C CYS A 82 -0.77 -0.01 -14.99
N ILE A 83 -1.41 -1.16 -15.21
CA ILE A 83 -1.43 -1.80 -16.54
C ILE A 83 -2.22 -0.95 -17.54
N LEU A 84 -3.45 -0.55 -17.19
CA LEU A 84 -4.31 0.25 -18.06
C LEU A 84 -3.68 1.62 -18.36
N GLY A 85 -3.15 2.30 -17.34
CA GLY A 85 -2.40 3.55 -17.50
C GLY A 85 -1.12 3.38 -18.33
N GLY A 86 -0.44 2.25 -18.17
CA GLY A 86 0.74 1.89 -18.96
C GLY A 86 0.44 1.71 -20.44
N ILE A 87 -0.66 1.01 -20.77
CA ILE A 87 -1.15 0.86 -22.15
C ILE A 87 -1.56 2.22 -22.71
N TRP A 88 -2.33 3.00 -21.94
CA TRP A 88 -2.73 4.36 -22.31
C TRP A 88 -1.53 5.23 -22.69
N HIS A 89 -0.49 5.27 -21.86
CA HIS A 89 0.71 6.06 -22.13
C HIS A 89 1.58 5.56 -23.30
N ILE A 90 1.42 4.30 -23.72
CA ILE A 90 2.05 3.78 -24.95
C ILE A 90 1.28 4.26 -26.19
N LEU A 91 -0.06 4.23 -26.11
CA LEU A 91 -0.94 4.52 -27.25
C LEU A 91 -1.20 6.01 -27.45
N THR A 92 -0.91 6.85 -26.46
CA THR A 92 -1.19 8.28 -26.50
C THR A 92 0.07 9.13 -26.43
N LYS A 93 -0.08 10.43 -26.71
CA LYS A 93 0.98 11.45 -26.60
C LYS A 93 0.50 12.58 -25.68
N PRO A 94 1.41 13.35 -25.05
CA PRO A 94 1.01 14.44 -24.16
C PRO A 94 0.08 15.46 -24.83
N PHE A 95 -1.03 15.77 -24.16
CA PHE A 95 -2.00 16.76 -24.61
C PHE A 95 -1.41 18.18 -24.60
N ALA A 96 -2.06 19.11 -25.31
CA ALA A 96 -1.57 20.47 -25.46
C ALA A 96 -1.42 21.21 -24.12
N TRP A 97 -2.32 21.00 -23.16
CA TRP A 97 -2.23 21.63 -21.84
C TRP A 97 -1.02 21.10 -21.06
N ALA A 98 -0.79 19.78 -21.06
CA ALA A 98 0.33 19.17 -20.36
C ALA A 98 1.68 19.64 -20.92
N ARG A 99 1.77 19.76 -22.26
CA ARG A 99 2.96 20.28 -22.94
C ARG A 99 3.32 21.71 -22.53
N ARG A 100 2.33 22.53 -22.18
CA ARG A 100 2.51 23.93 -21.77
C ARG A 100 2.75 24.12 -20.27
N ALA A 101 2.38 23.13 -19.45
CA ALA A 101 2.47 23.22 -18.00
C ALA A 101 3.77 22.64 -17.42
N LEU A 102 4.45 21.75 -18.15
CA LEU A 102 5.59 20.99 -17.64
C LEU A 102 6.89 21.29 -18.39
N VAL A 103 8.02 20.98 -17.74
CA VAL A 103 9.36 21.07 -18.34
C VAL A 103 9.75 19.70 -18.90
N TRP A 104 10.16 19.67 -20.17
CA TRP A 104 10.47 18.45 -20.92
C TRP A 104 11.99 18.23 -21.03
N SER A 105 12.65 18.05 -19.90
CA SER A 105 14.10 17.78 -19.81
C SER A 105 14.40 16.59 -18.89
N GLY A 106 15.55 15.95 -19.09
CA GLY A 106 15.97 14.82 -18.26
C GLY A 106 16.09 15.18 -16.76
N GLU A 107 16.60 16.37 -16.46
CA GLU A 107 16.70 16.89 -15.09
C GLU A 107 15.32 17.12 -14.46
N ALA A 108 14.35 17.64 -15.22
CA ALA A 108 12.99 17.81 -14.74
C ALA A 108 12.32 16.46 -14.44
N TYR A 109 12.51 15.45 -15.30
CA TYR A 109 11.97 14.11 -15.03
C TYR A 109 12.59 13.48 -13.78
N LEU A 110 13.90 13.70 -13.58
CA LEU A 110 14.58 13.26 -12.36
C LEU A 110 14.02 13.99 -11.13
N SER A 111 13.81 15.31 -11.20
CA SER A 111 13.30 16.08 -10.06
C SER A 111 11.88 15.68 -9.66
N TYR A 112 11.00 15.41 -10.62
CA TYR A 112 9.66 14.87 -10.34
C TYR A 112 9.72 13.52 -9.64
N SER A 113 10.67 12.67 -10.05
CA SER A 113 10.88 11.35 -9.44
C SER A 113 11.46 11.44 -8.04
N LEU A 114 12.39 12.37 -7.79
CA LEU A 114 12.96 12.62 -6.47
C LEU A 114 11.90 13.11 -5.47
N ALA A 115 11.02 14.02 -5.91
CA ALA A 115 9.90 14.46 -5.09
C ALA A 115 8.96 13.30 -4.73
N ALA A 116 8.63 12.43 -5.70
CA ALA A 116 7.81 11.24 -5.43
C ALA A 116 8.48 10.26 -4.44
N LEU A 117 9.79 9.99 -4.61
CA LEU A 117 10.55 9.13 -3.70
C LEU A 117 10.64 9.71 -2.27
N SER A 118 10.76 11.03 -2.13
CA SER A 118 10.73 11.68 -0.82
C SER A 118 9.42 11.39 -0.09
N ILE A 119 8.28 11.50 -0.78
CA ILE A 119 6.97 11.15 -0.22
C ILE A 119 6.88 9.65 0.10
N PHE A 120 7.39 8.76 -0.75
CA PHE A 120 7.44 7.32 -0.44
C PHE A 120 8.20 7.05 0.86
N GLY A 121 9.33 7.73 1.09
CA GLY A 121 10.11 7.63 2.32
C GLY A 121 9.32 8.06 3.56
N PHE A 122 8.61 9.19 3.50
CA PHE A 122 7.77 9.65 4.61
C PHE A 122 6.61 8.69 4.91
N ILE A 123 5.95 8.17 3.86
CA ILE A 123 4.87 7.20 4.01
C ILE A 123 5.40 5.91 4.64
N ALA A 124 6.53 5.38 4.14
CA ALA A 124 7.14 4.17 4.68
C ALA A 124 7.56 4.33 6.16
N CYS A 125 8.07 5.50 6.54
CA CYS A 125 8.41 5.83 7.92
C CYS A 125 7.19 5.70 8.85
N CYS A 126 6.04 6.24 8.45
CA CYS A 126 4.81 6.11 9.24
C CYS A 126 4.29 4.67 9.26
N PHE A 127 4.34 3.96 8.13
CA PHE A 127 3.87 2.58 8.04
C PHE A 127 4.59 1.65 9.02
N VAL A 128 5.92 1.63 8.99
CA VAL A 128 6.70 0.75 9.87
C VAL A 128 6.58 1.14 11.35
N TRP A 129 6.27 2.40 11.64
CA TRP A 129 6.15 2.88 13.02
C TRP A 129 4.79 2.55 13.66
N PHE A 130 3.72 2.48 12.87
CA PHE A 130 2.35 2.40 13.39
C PHE A 130 1.56 1.17 12.94
N ASN A 131 1.80 0.62 11.75
CA ASN A 131 0.96 -0.44 11.21
C ASN A 131 1.52 -1.82 11.55
N ASN A 132 0.79 -2.57 12.37
CA ASN A 132 1.13 -3.94 12.78
C ASN A 132 0.51 -5.02 11.89
N THR A 133 -0.37 -4.69 10.95
CA THR A 133 -0.93 -5.63 9.97
C THR A 133 0.09 -6.01 8.89
N ALA A 134 0.66 -5.00 8.23
CA ALA A 134 1.68 -5.15 7.20
C ALA A 134 3.09 -5.35 7.80
N TYR A 135 3.29 -4.92 9.05
CA TYR A 135 4.51 -5.19 9.83
C TYR A 135 4.17 -5.92 11.14
N PRO A 136 3.89 -7.23 11.08
CA PRO A 136 3.53 -8.01 12.26
C PRO A 136 4.56 -7.90 13.39
N SER A 137 4.10 -7.57 14.59
CA SER A 137 4.96 -7.37 15.76
C SER A 137 5.73 -8.63 16.17
N GLU A 138 5.28 -9.81 15.73
CA GLU A 138 5.98 -11.09 15.87
C GLU A 138 7.31 -11.12 15.10
N PHE A 139 7.43 -10.34 14.02
CA PHE A 139 8.66 -10.22 13.23
C PHE A 139 9.42 -8.93 13.50
N TYR A 140 8.71 -7.84 13.80
CA TYR A 140 9.29 -6.49 13.89
C TYR A 140 9.38 -5.94 15.31
N GLY A 141 8.86 -6.65 16.31
CA GLY A 141 8.70 -6.14 17.67
C GLY A 141 7.48 -5.23 17.81
N PRO A 142 7.06 -4.90 19.05
CA PRO A 142 5.89 -4.07 19.27
C PRO A 142 6.13 -2.63 18.82
N THR A 143 5.08 -1.99 18.30
CA THR A 143 5.08 -0.54 18.07
C THR A 143 5.20 0.23 19.38
N GLY A 144 5.57 1.51 19.31
CA GLY A 144 5.60 2.39 20.50
C GLY A 144 4.27 2.40 21.27
N PRO A 145 3.12 2.62 20.60
CA PRO A 145 1.80 2.50 21.23
C PRO A 145 1.53 1.12 21.84
N GLU A 146 1.84 0.03 21.13
CA GLU A 146 1.63 -1.34 21.63
C GLU A 146 2.43 -1.61 22.90
N ALA A 147 3.73 -1.28 22.91
CA ALA A 147 4.59 -1.48 24.07
C ALA A 147 4.09 -0.70 25.30
N SER A 148 3.63 0.54 25.08
CA SER A 148 3.06 1.36 26.15
C SER A 148 1.77 0.77 26.72
N GLN A 149 0.88 0.24 25.87
CA GLN A 149 -0.36 -0.42 26.33
C GLN A 149 -0.08 -1.76 27.02
N ALA A 150 0.87 -2.55 26.51
CA ALA A 150 1.27 -3.82 27.10
C ALA A 150 1.86 -3.64 28.51
N GLN A 151 2.61 -2.57 28.74
CA GLN A 151 3.10 -2.22 30.08
C GLN A 151 1.93 -1.97 31.03
N ALA A 152 0.96 -1.14 30.62
CA ALA A 152 -0.21 -0.84 31.45
C ALA A 152 -1.00 -2.11 31.78
N PHE A 153 -1.20 -2.99 30.79
CA PHE A 153 -1.88 -4.27 30.97
C PHE A 153 -1.14 -5.22 31.93
N THR A 154 0.20 -5.21 31.93
CA THR A 154 1.00 -6.07 32.81
C THR A 154 0.82 -5.73 34.29
N PHE A 155 0.55 -4.47 34.61
CA PHE A 155 0.41 -3.99 35.99
C PHE A 155 -1.05 -3.74 36.43
N LEU A 156 -2.03 -4.01 35.55
CA LEU A 156 -3.46 -3.94 35.85
C LEU A 156 -3.92 -5.19 36.61
#